data_AF-A0A9P7QX26-F1
#
_entry.id   AF-A0A9P7QX26-F1
#
_cell.length_a   1.000
_cell.length_b   1.000
_cell.length_c   1.000
_cell.angle_alpha   90.00
_cell.angle_beta   90.00
_cell.angle_gamma   90.00
#
_symmetry.space_group_name_H-M   'P 1'
#
loop_
_entity.id
_entity.type
_entity.pdbx_description
1 polymer ?
#
loop_
_entity_poly.entity_id
_entity_poly.type
_entity_poly.pdbx_seq_one_letter_code
_entity_poly.pdbx_strand_id
1 'polypeptide(L)'
;AAASLSMFSIPAILQTSAEPGHALKLWQHIFLNGASTGPKVALAVTLSLAYSAYDRYDQGVAWKPFVAAGALSLAIVPYTIIFMSSTNNALMAGARGIATLGLSETTDLLKRWQALNAVRSIISLAGAAIGLWYTAFQ
;
A
#
# COMPACT_ATOMS: atom_id res chain seq x y z
N ALA A 1 -5.85 -0.49 5.41
CA ALA A 1 -6.38 -1.86 5.32
C ALA A 1 -5.31 -2.87 4.87
N ALA A 2 -4.89 -2.91 3.60
CA ALA A 2 -3.88 -3.89 3.13
C ALA A 2 -2.50 -3.71 3.80
N ALA A 3 -2.04 -2.46 3.97
CA ALA A 3 -0.78 -2.17 4.66
C ALA A 3 -0.87 -2.44 6.18
N SER A 4 -2.03 -2.18 6.77
CA SER A 4 -2.33 -2.49 8.18
C SER A 4 -2.27 -4.00 8.44
N LEU A 5 -2.89 -4.80 7.57
CA LEU A 5 -2.83 -6.27 7.64
C LEU A 5 -1.39 -6.78 7.43
N SER A 6 -0.61 -6.20 6.50
CA SER A 6 0.79 -6.60 6.32
C SER A 6 1.67 -6.34 7.55
N MET A 7 1.45 -5.24 8.27
CA MET A 7 2.27 -4.87 9.43
C MET A 7 2.10 -5.84 10.61
N PHE A 8 0.92 -6.42 10.79
CA PHE A 8 0.62 -7.33 11.90
C PHE A 8 0.63 -8.82 11.50
N SER A 9 0.30 -9.15 10.25
CA SER A 9 0.26 -10.54 9.79
C SER A 9 1.64 -11.10 9.47
N ILE A 10 2.58 -10.31 8.93
CA ILE A 10 3.94 -10.81 8.58
C ILE A 10 4.72 -11.28 9.83
N PRO A 11 4.75 -10.55 10.96
CA PRO A 11 5.41 -11.03 12.18
C PRO A 11 4.75 -12.30 12.74
N ALA A 12 3.41 -12.39 12.69
CA ALA A 12 2.69 -13.59 13.11
C ALA A 12 3.00 -14.79 12.22
N ILE A 13 3.12 -14.58 10.90
CA ILE A 13 3.50 -15.60 9.92
C ILE A 13 4.92 -16.10 10.16
N LEU A 14 5.87 -15.18 10.38
CA LEU A 14 7.26 -15.53 10.66
C LEU A 14 7.45 -16.25 12.00
N GLN A 15 6.58 -16.00 12.98
CA GLN A 15 6.60 -16.70 14.27
C GLN A 15 5.92 -18.08 14.24
N THR A 16 4.97 -18.31 13.32
CA THR A 16 4.17 -19.55 13.29
C THR A 16 4.52 -20.51 12.16
N SER A 17 5.19 -20.04 11.09
CA SER A 17 5.48 -20.87 9.91
C SER A 17 6.89 -21.43 9.98
N ALA A 18 7.03 -22.68 10.43
CA ALA A 18 8.29 -23.43 10.29
C ALA A 18 8.65 -23.70 8.82
N GLU A 19 7.67 -23.63 7.90
CA GLU A 19 7.85 -23.87 6.47
C GLU A 19 7.61 -22.63 5.60
N PRO A 20 8.56 -22.27 4.71
CA PRO A 20 8.45 -21.10 3.84
C PRO A 20 7.26 -21.13 2.87
N GLY A 21 6.80 -22.31 2.45
CA GLY A 21 5.66 -22.46 1.54
C GLY A 21 4.34 -21.92 2.10
N HIS A 22 4.09 -22.09 3.41
CA HIS A 22 2.90 -21.55 4.06
C HIS A 22 2.94 -20.02 4.13
N ALA A 23 4.10 -19.45 4.48
CA ALA A 23 4.30 -18.00 4.54
C ALA A 23 4.07 -17.34 3.17
N LEU A 24 4.58 -17.94 2.10
CA LEU A 24 4.43 -17.45 0.73
C LEU A 24 2.97 -17.47 0.25
N LYS A 25 2.23 -18.56 0.53
CA LYS A 25 0.80 -18.66 0.17
C LYS A 25 -0.04 -17.61 0.90
N LEU A 26 0.20 -17.43 2.20
CA LEU A 26 -0.54 -16.44 2.98
C LEU A 26 -0.21 -15.01 2.53
N TRP A 27 1.07 -14.72 2.28
CA TRP A 27 1.46 -13.45 1.66
C TRP A 27 0.77 -13.24 0.31
N GLN A 28 0.69 -14.26 -0.54
CA GLN A 28 0.04 -14.16 -1.85
C GLN A 28 -1.44 -13.77 -1.71
N HIS A 29 -2.18 -14.38 -0.78
CA HIS A 29 -3.57 -14.01 -0.51
C HIS A 29 -3.69 -12.54 -0.08
N ILE A 30 -2.83 -12.08 0.83
CA ILE A 30 -2.81 -10.69 1.29
C ILE A 30 -2.51 -9.74 0.11
N PHE A 31 -1.51 -10.07 -0.71
CA PHE A 31 -1.10 -9.26 -1.84
C PHE A 31 -2.20 -9.14 -2.90
N LEU A 32 -2.82 -10.27 -3.30
CA LEU A 32 -3.86 -10.28 -4.32
C LEU A 32 -5.12 -9.51 -3.88
N ASN A 33 -5.52 -9.66 -2.62
CA ASN A 33 -6.64 -8.90 -2.05
C ASN A 33 -6.34 -7.39 -2.03
N GLY A 34 -5.11 -7.02 -1.67
CA GLY A 34 -4.66 -5.62 -1.71
C GLY A 34 -4.59 -5.07 -3.13
N ALA A 35 -4.10 -5.84 -4.09
CA ALA A 35 -3.95 -5.45 -5.49
C ALA A 35 -5.30 -5.28 -6.20
N SER A 36 -6.32 -6.07 -5.84
CA SER A 36 -7.66 -5.95 -6.42
C SER A 36 -8.49 -4.80 -5.83
N THR A 37 -8.28 -4.49 -4.54
CA THR A 37 -9.05 -3.46 -3.81
C THR A 37 -8.39 -2.10 -3.87
N GLY A 38 -7.06 -2.05 -3.81
CA GLY A 38 -6.26 -0.83 -3.72
C GLY A 38 -6.56 0.21 -4.81
N PRO A 39 -6.52 -0.15 -6.11
CA PRO A 39 -6.81 0.79 -7.19
C PRO A 39 -8.22 1.40 -7.13
N LYS A 40 -9.22 0.60 -6.72
CA LYS A 40 -10.61 1.07 -6.59
C LYS A 40 -10.74 2.11 -5.48
N VAL A 41 -10.11 1.85 -4.33
CA VAL A 41 -10.09 2.79 -3.20
C VAL A 41 -9.31 4.05 -3.56
N ALA A 42 -8.14 3.92 -4.20
CA ALA A 42 -7.33 5.07 -4.61
C ALA A 42 -8.09 5.97 -5.60
N LEU A 43 -8.81 5.38 -6.55
CA LEU A 43 -9.65 6.12 -7.50
C LEU A 43 -10.78 6.86 -6.77
N ALA A 44 -11.53 6.18 -5.90
CA ALA A 44 -12.61 6.78 -5.14
C ALA A 44 -12.11 7.98 -4.31
N VAL A 45 -11.01 7.80 -3.57
CA VAL A 45 -10.39 8.88 -2.76
C VAL A 45 -9.92 10.03 -3.63
N THR A 46 -9.30 9.74 -4.78
CA THR A 46 -8.80 10.77 -5.69
C THR A 46 -9.95 11.59 -6.27
N LEU A 47 -11.05 10.95 -6.67
CA LEU A 47 -12.24 11.63 -7.17
C LEU A 47 -12.88 12.51 -6.10
N SER A 48 -12.99 12.02 -4.87
CA SER A 48 -13.50 12.81 -3.74
C SER A 48 -12.63 14.05 -3.49
N LEU A 49 -11.30 13.90 -3.48
CA LEU A 49 -10.38 15.01 -3.27
C LEU A 49 -10.37 16.00 -4.45
N ALA A 50 -10.52 15.51 -5.68
CA ALA A 50 -10.65 16.35 -6.86
C ALA A 50 -11.94 17.19 -6.81
N TYR A 51 -13.06 16.60 -6.39
CA TYR A 51 -14.31 17.32 -6.16
C TYR A 51 -14.16 18.38 -5.06
N SER A 52 -13.56 18.04 -3.92
CA SER A 52 -13.30 19.01 -2.84
C SER A 52 -12.39 20.16 -3.28
N ALA A 53 -11.40 19.88 -4.14
CA ALA A 53 -10.55 20.92 -4.72
C ALA A 53 -11.35 21.87 -5.62
N TYR A 54 -12.25 21.32 -6.46
CA TYR A 54 -13.10 22.11 -7.34
C TYR A 54 -14.08 23.00 -6.55
N ASP A 55 -14.78 22.42 -5.58
CA ASP A 55 -15.74 23.14 -4.73
C ASP A 55 -15.06 24.29 -3.97
N ARG A 56 -13.88 24.05 -3.39
CA ARG A 56 -13.12 25.10 -2.70
C ARG A 56 -12.51 26.14 -3.61
N TYR A 57 -12.16 25.77 -4.85
CA TYR A 57 -11.72 26.71 -5.86
C TYR A 57 -12.84 27.69 -6.22
N ASP A 58 -14.06 27.18 -6.43
CA ASP A 58 -15.26 27.97 -6.74
C ASP A 58 -15.61 28.94 -5.60
N GLN A 59 -15.48 28.50 -4.35
CA GLN A 59 -15.68 29.33 -3.15
C GLN A 59 -14.52 30.31 -2.86
N GLY A 60 -13.44 30.28 -3.64
CA GLY A 60 -12.28 31.17 -3.46
C GLY A 60 -11.42 30.86 -2.24
N VAL A 61 -11.52 29.66 -1.66
CA VAL A 61 -10.76 29.24 -0.47
C VAL A 61 -9.61 28.28 -0.82
N ALA A 62 -8.89 27.78 0.18
CA ALA A 62 -7.68 26.97 -0.01
C ALA A 62 -7.97 25.60 -0.66
N TRP A 63 -7.75 25.47 -1.98
CA TRP A 63 -7.99 24.24 -2.76
C TRP A 63 -6.72 23.42 -3.06
N LYS A 64 -5.54 24.07 -3.14
CA LYS A 64 -4.25 23.41 -3.47
C LYS A 64 -3.91 22.19 -2.58
N PRO A 65 -4.21 22.19 -1.26
CA PRO A 65 -3.94 21.04 -0.40
C PRO A 65 -4.73 19.78 -0.79
N PHE A 66 -5.96 19.93 -1.30
CA PHE A 66 -6.77 18.81 -1.78
C PHE A 66 -6.17 18.19 -3.05
N VAL A 67 -5.60 19.00 -3.94
CA VAL A 67 -4.84 18.52 -5.10
C VAL A 67 -3.58 17.78 -4.67
N ALA A 68 -2.83 18.30 -3.69
CA ALA A 68 -1.66 17.63 -3.15
C ALA A 68 -2.03 16.27 -2.50
N ALA A 69 -3.12 16.22 -1.73
CA ALA A 69 -3.62 14.98 -1.14
C ALA A 69 -4.03 13.96 -2.21
N GLY A 70 -4.71 14.41 -3.27
CA GLY A 70 -5.08 13.57 -4.42
C GLY A 70 -3.86 13.03 -5.15
N ALA A 71 -2.85 13.88 -5.38
CA ALA A 71 -1.59 13.48 -6.01
C ALA A 71 -0.83 12.43 -5.18
N LEU A 72 -0.77 12.59 -3.85
CA LEU A 72 -0.17 11.59 -2.95
C LEU A 72 -0.92 10.26 -2.99
N SER A 73 -2.26 10.29 -3.07
CA SER A 73 -3.09 9.08 -3.24
C SER A 73 -2.73 8.34 -4.54
N LEU A 74 -2.62 9.06 -5.65
CA LEU A 74 -2.24 8.47 -6.94
C LEU A 74 -0.79 7.98 -6.96
N ALA A 75 0.13 8.68 -6.29
CA ALA A 75 1.56 8.35 -6.24
C ALA A 75 1.86 6.96 -5.64
N ILE A 76 0.91 6.38 -4.90
CA ILE A 76 1.02 5.01 -4.37
C ILE A 76 1.16 3.97 -5.50
N VAL A 77 0.51 4.19 -6.65
CA VAL A 77 0.56 3.27 -7.80
C VAL A 77 1.95 3.22 -8.42
N PRO A 78 2.55 4.33 -8.89
CA PRO A 78 3.91 4.30 -9.43
C PRO A 78 4.95 3.88 -8.38
N TYR A 79 4.78 4.25 -7.10
CA TYR A 79 5.65 3.76 -6.03
C TYR A 79 5.66 2.21 -5.97
N THR A 80 4.49 1.59 -6.04
CA THR A 80 4.37 0.12 -5.99
C THR A 80 5.03 -0.53 -7.21
N ILE A 81 4.87 0.04 -8.40
CA ILE A 81 5.46 -0.49 -9.64
C ILE A 81 6.99 -0.35 -9.61
N ILE A 82 7.51 0.81 -9.22
CA ILE A 82 8.95 1.12 -9.28
C ILE A 82 9.72 0.38 -8.17
N PHE A 83 9.24 0.44 -6.93
CA PHE A 83 10.02 0.00 -5.77
C PHE A 83 9.65 -1.41 -5.28
N MET A 84 8.41 -1.86 -5.49
CA MET A 84 7.94 -3.14 -4.95
C MET A 84 7.85 -4.27 -5.97
N SER A 85 7.88 -3.99 -7.28
CA SER A 85 7.69 -5.00 -8.33
C SER A 85 8.68 -6.16 -8.23
N SER A 86 9.98 -5.87 -8.06
CA SER A 86 11.02 -6.90 -7.90
C SER A 86 10.72 -7.85 -6.74
N THR A 87 10.45 -7.31 -5.54
CA THR A 87 10.13 -8.10 -4.34
C THR A 87 8.81 -8.88 -4.52
N ASN A 88 7.78 -8.25 -5.08
CA ASN A 88 6.48 -8.88 -5.33
C ASN A 88 6.61 -10.05 -6.32
N ASN A 89 7.40 -9.88 -7.38
CA ASN A 89 7.61 -10.93 -8.39
C ASN A 89 8.36 -12.13 -7.80
N ALA A 90 9.39 -11.89 -6.99
CA ALA A 90 10.14 -12.96 -6.32
C ALA A 90 9.26 -13.75 -5.35
N LEU A 91 8.51 -13.06 -4.48
CA LEU A 91 7.57 -13.69 -3.55
C LEU A 91 6.44 -14.44 -4.28
N MET A 92 5.95 -13.91 -5.40
CA MET A 92 4.92 -14.54 -6.23
C MET A 92 5.44 -15.80 -6.94
N ALA A 93 6.69 -15.78 -7.44
CA ALA A 93 7.33 -16.95 -8.03
C ALA A 93 7.48 -18.07 -7.00
N GLY A 94 7.88 -17.73 -5.76
CA GLY A 94 7.91 -18.66 -4.64
C GLY A 94 6.53 -19.23 -4.29
N ALA A 95 5.52 -18.36 -4.15
CA ALA A 95 4.16 -18.77 -3.80
C ALA A 95 3.50 -19.70 -4.84
N ARG A 96 3.86 -19.54 -6.12
CA ARG A 96 3.38 -20.40 -7.22
C ARG A 96 4.21 -21.68 -7.40
N GLY A 97 5.27 -21.88 -6.62
CA GLY A 97 6.19 -23.01 -6.78
C GLY A 97 7.04 -22.95 -8.06
N ILE A 98 7.16 -21.78 -8.69
CA ILE A 98 8.00 -21.56 -9.87
C ILE A 98 9.47 -21.43 -9.45
N ALA A 99 9.72 -20.82 -8.28
CA ALA A 99 11.03 -20.71 -7.68
C ALA A 99 11.02 -21.40 -6.30
N THR A 100 12.07 -22.17 -5.99
CA THR A 100 12.26 -22.77 -4.67
C THR A 100 12.96 -21.76 -3.77
N LEU A 101 12.21 -21.10 -2.89
CA LEU A 101 12.76 -20.16 -1.93
C LEU A 101 13.04 -20.86 -0.59
N GLY A 102 14.27 -20.71 -0.08
CA GLY A 102 14.62 -21.16 1.26
C GLY A 102 13.94 -20.33 2.35
N LEU A 103 14.00 -20.79 3.60
CA LEU A 103 13.42 -20.08 4.75
C LEU A 103 14.05 -18.69 4.96
N SER A 104 15.38 -18.59 4.86
CA SER A 104 16.10 -17.32 5.01
C SER A 104 15.71 -16.33 3.90
N GLU A 105 15.74 -16.78 2.65
CA GLU A 105 15.41 -15.95 1.48
C GLU A 105 13.96 -15.47 1.52
N THR A 106 13.02 -16.36 1.86
CA THR A 106 11.61 -16.01 2.06
C THR A 106 11.47 -14.95 3.15
N THR A 107 12.18 -15.11 4.27
CA THR A 107 12.15 -14.17 5.40
C THR A 107 12.67 -12.79 4.99
N ASP A 108 13.79 -12.73 4.27
CA ASP A 108 14.38 -11.45 3.85
C ASP A 108 13.51 -10.71 2.83
N LEU A 109 12.91 -11.45 1.89
CA LEU A 109 11.94 -10.88 0.94
C LEU A 109 10.69 -10.35 1.65
N LEU A 110 10.15 -11.08 2.65
CA LEU A 110 8.99 -10.63 3.42
C LEU A 110 9.33 -9.40 4.29
N LYS A 111 10.51 -9.34 4.91
CA LYS A 111 10.98 -8.16 5.64
C LYS A 111 11.12 -6.95 4.73
N ARG A 112 11.73 -7.13 3.55
CA ARG A 112 11.85 -6.06 2.54
C ARG A 112 10.46 -5.59 2.08
N TRP A 113 9.55 -6.53 1.83
CA TRP A 113 8.18 -6.21 1.46
C TRP A 113 7.47 -5.43 2.56
N GLN A 114 7.64 -5.80 3.84
CA GLN A 114 7.10 -5.08 4.98
C GLN A 114 7.64 -3.64 5.08
N ALA A 115 8.96 -3.46 4.95
CA ALA A 115 9.59 -2.13 4.97
C ALA A 115 9.05 -1.22 3.85
N LEU A 116 8.92 -1.75 2.63
CA LEU A 116 8.36 -1.00 1.50
C LEU A 116 6.88 -0.65 1.71
N ASN A 117 6.11 -1.52 2.39
CA ASN A 117 4.73 -1.23 2.78
C ASN A 117 4.62 -0.16 3.86
N ALA A 118 5.60 -0.06 4.77
CA ALA A 118 5.64 0.99 5.78
C ALA A 118 5.79 2.37 5.13
N VAL A 119 6.71 2.52 4.18
CA VAL A 119 6.87 3.76 3.39
C VAL A 119 5.57 4.11 2.65
N ARG A 120 4.94 3.11 2.00
CA ARG A 120 3.64 3.30 1.33
C ARG A 120 2.55 3.79 2.29
N SER A 121 2.57 3.33 3.53
CA SER A 121 1.64 3.74 4.59
C SER A 121 1.88 5.19 5.01
N ILE A 122 3.14 5.62 5.12
CA ILE A 122 3.49 7.01 5.43
C ILE A 122 2.96 7.95 4.34
N ILE A 123 3.13 7.60 3.06
CA ILE A 123 2.59 8.39 1.94
C ILE A 123 1.06 8.51 2.04
N SER A 124 0.38 7.40 2.34
CA SER A 124 -1.07 7.36 2.50
C SER A 124 -1.54 8.21 3.68
N LEU A 125 -0.84 8.12 4.82
CA LEU A 125 -1.13 8.89 6.03
C LEU A 125 -0.90 10.39 5.81
N ALA A 126 0.15 10.78 5.09
CA ALA A 126 0.40 12.18 4.75
C ALA A 126 -0.75 12.75 3.90
N GLY A 127 -1.19 12.03 2.86
CA GLY A 127 -2.33 12.44 2.04
C GLY A 127 -3.63 12.57 2.86
N ALA A 128 -3.91 11.60 3.72
CA ALA A 128 -5.09 11.61 4.59
C ALA A 128 -5.03 12.77 5.62
N ALA A 129 -3.88 13.02 6.23
CA ALA A 129 -3.69 14.10 7.18
C ALA A 129 -3.91 15.47 6.54
N ILE A 130 -3.38 15.69 5.33
CA ILE A 130 -3.61 16.92 4.56
C ILE A 130 -5.11 17.09 4.27
N GLY A 131 -5.76 16.06 3.73
CA GLY A 131 -7.19 16.13 3.43
C GLY A 131 -8.04 16.42 4.66
N LEU A 132 -7.79 15.74 5.78
CA LEU A 132 -8.53 15.93 7.02
C LEU A 132 -8.32 17.31 7.64
N TRP A 133 -7.06 17.76 7.72
CA TRP A 133 -6.74 19.06 8.33
C TRP A 133 -7.45 20.21 7.63
N TYR A 134 -7.39 20.24 6.30
CA TYR A 134 -8.01 21.30 5.50
C TYR A 134 -9.52 21.16 5.35
N THR A 135 -10.09 20.01 5.70
CA THR A 135 -11.55 19.84 5.76
C THR A 135 -12.09 20.28 7.13
N ALA A 136 -11.37 19.98 8.22
CA ALA A 136 -11.86 20.16 9.59
C ALA A 136 -11.53 21.52 10.22
N PHE A 137 -10.45 22.17 9.80
CA PHE A 137 -9.92 23.35 10.49
C PHE A 137 -9.69 24.57 9.58
N GLN A 138 -10.15 24.54 8.33
CA GLN A 138 -10.02 25.62 7.33
C GLN A 138 -11.31 25.79 6.53
#